data_AF-T0ZXA8-F1
#
_entry.id   AF-T0ZXA8-F1
#
_cell.length_a   1.000
_cell.length_b   1.000
_cell.length_c   1.000
_cell.angle_alpha   90.00
_cell.angle_beta   90.00
_cell.angle_gamma   90.00
#
_symmetry.space_group_name_H-M   'P 1'
#
loop_
_entity.id
_entity.type
_entity.pdbx_description
1 polymer ?
#
loop_
_entity_poly.entity_id
_entity_poly.type
_entity_poly.pdbx_seq_one_letter_code
_entity_poly.pdbx_strand_id
1 'polypeptide(L)'
;MHKTLIAGAIVATLALAIPVAAGASPSWTLDVNLASVHTERWARHSLNQRNLGLGVTAQFNRNWSISAGWYRNSYRRGSAYALVNWTPWHLALPAGWSIAAGATAGLDSGYRRNELATQPLVAAALLRVIAPQG
;
A
#
# COMPACT_ATOMS: atom_id res chain seq x y z
N MET A 1 3.27 11.33 31.53
CA MET A 1 3.26 9.84 31.53
C MET A 1 3.65 9.36 30.15
N HIS A 2 4.89 8.92 29.99
CA HIS A 2 5.38 8.36 28.72
C HIS A 2 4.93 6.90 28.63
N LYS A 3 4.06 6.58 27.65
CA LYS A 3 3.74 5.20 27.31
C LYS A 3 4.78 4.72 26.32
N THR A 4 5.73 3.93 26.82
CA THR A 4 6.72 3.21 25.99
C THR A 4 5.96 2.14 25.20
N LEU A 5 5.94 2.26 23.87
CA LEU A 5 5.46 1.19 23.00
C LEU A 5 6.60 0.18 22.83
N ILE A 6 6.52 -0.95 23.52
CA ILE A 6 7.34 -2.12 23.21
C ILE A 6 6.71 -2.77 21.98
N ALA A 7 7.23 -2.46 20.80
CA ALA A 7 7.03 -3.26 19.61
C ALA A 7 8.36 -3.99 19.35
N GLY A 8 8.40 -5.29 19.67
CA GLY A 8 9.58 -6.12 19.43
C GLY A 8 9.98 -6.07 17.96
N ALA A 9 11.21 -5.66 17.69
CA ALA A 9 11.79 -5.66 16.36
C ALA A 9 12.51 -6.99 16.14
N ILE A 10 11.86 -7.93 15.44
CA ILE A 10 12.59 -8.97 14.73
C ILE A 10 12.99 -8.36 13.39
N VAL A 11 14.24 -7.89 13.30
CA VAL A 11 14.86 -7.53 12.01
C VAL A 11 15.30 -8.84 11.36
N ALA A 12 14.38 -9.47 10.64
CA ALA A 12 14.74 -10.46 9.64
C ALA A 12 15.05 -9.71 8.36
N THR A 13 16.31 -9.68 7.95
CA THR A 13 16.72 -9.22 6.61
C THR A 13 16.24 -10.26 5.60
N LEU A 14 14.95 -10.23 5.26
CA LEU A 14 14.40 -11.06 4.21
C LEU A 14 14.69 -10.37 2.88
N ALA A 15 15.74 -10.82 2.19
CA ALA A 15 15.91 -10.54 0.78
C ALA A 15 14.74 -11.18 0.03
N LEU A 16 13.68 -10.39 -0.21
CA LEU A 16 12.58 -10.79 -1.09
C LEU A 16 13.12 -10.80 -2.51
N ALA A 17 13.62 -11.97 -2.94
CA ALA A 17 13.77 -12.25 -4.36
C ALA A 17 12.37 -12.20 -4.96
N ILE A 18 12.05 -11.10 -5.66
CA ILE A 18 10.82 -11.01 -6.44
C ILE A 18 11.08 -11.90 -7.66
N PRO A 19 10.37 -13.04 -7.84
CA PRO A 19 10.44 -13.77 -9.09
C PRO A 19 9.80 -12.89 -10.17
N VAL A 20 10.62 -12.10 -10.86
CA VAL A 20 10.21 -11.47 -12.10
C VAL A 20 10.22 -12.59 -13.13
N ALA A 21 9.03 -13.05 -13.52
CA ALA A 21 8.92 -13.98 -14.63
C ALA A 21 9.51 -13.30 -15.87
N ALA A 22 10.68 -13.75 -16.32
CA ALA A 22 11.31 -13.27 -17.54
C ALA A 22 10.41 -13.67 -18.72
N GLY A 23 9.73 -12.70 -19.34
CA GLY A 23 9.06 -12.92 -20.63
C GLY A 23 7.83 -12.07 -20.95
N ALA A 24 7.09 -11.56 -19.96
CA ALA A 24 5.88 -10.76 -20.22
C ALA A 24 6.12 -9.28 -19.88
N SER A 25 5.72 -8.38 -20.79
CA SER A 25 5.67 -6.95 -20.48
C SER A 25 4.65 -6.72 -19.36
N PRO A 26 4.97 -5.92 -18.33
CA PRO A 26 4.02 -5.65 -17.26
C PRO A 26 2.80 -4.91 -17.81
N SER A 27 1.62 -5.20 -17.26
CA SER A 27 0.46 -4.33 -17.46
C SER A 27 0.54 -3.14 -16.51
N TRP A 28 0.07 -2.00 -16.97
CA TRP A 28 0.13 -0.74 -16.22
C TRP A 28 -1.26 -0.26 -15.86
N THR A 29 -1.43 0.19 -14.61
CA THR A 29 -2.64 0.90 -14.16
C THR A 29 -2.27 2.28 -13.65
N LEU A 30 -3.16 3.23 -13.91
CA LEU A 30 -3.16 4.54 -13.24
C LEU A 30 -3.96 4.41 -11.95
N ASP A 31 -3.36 4.82 -10.85
CA ASP A 31 -3.98 4.77 -9.53
C ASP A 31 -4.39 6.16 -9.09
N VAL A 32 -5.59 6.29 -8.54
CA VAL A 32 -6.10 7.54 -7.95
C VAL A 32 -6.41 7.28 -6.48
N ASN A 33 -5.78 8.06 -5.61
CA ASN A 33 -6.06 8.03 -4.17
C ASN A 33 -7.02 9.17 -3.83
N LEU A 34 -8.07 8.87 -3.06
CA LEU A 34 -9.16 9.81 -2.79
C LEU A 34 -9.37 10.04 -1.29
N ALA A 35 -9.48 8.94 -0.54
CA ALA A 35 -9.79 8.98 0.88
C ALA A 35 -9.06 7.89 1.68
N SER A 36 -8.82 8.21 2.95
CA SER A 36 -8.40 7.27 3.99
C SER A 36 -9.34 7.38 5.17
N VAL A 37 -9.67 6.25 5.80
CA VAL A 37 -10.49 6.23 7.02
C VAL A 37 -9.63 5.77 8.18
N HIS A 38 -9.62 6.56 9.27
CA HIS A 38 -8.97 6.18 10.51
C HIS A 38 -9.93 5.41 11.43
N THR A 39 -9.46 4.32 12.04
CA THR A 39 -10.27 3.48 12.94
C THR A 39 -10.42 4.07 14.34
N GLU A 40 -9.47 4.90 14.76
CA GLU A 40 -9.51 5.58 16.06
C GLU A 40 -10.26 6.92 15.98
N ARG A 41 -11.10 7.20 16.98
CA ARG A 41 -11.96 8.39 16.98
C ARG A 41 -11.17 9.69 16.91
N TRP A 42 -10.12 9.84 17.71
CA TRP A 42 -9.30 11.06 17.71
C TRP A 42 -8.64 11.30 16.34
N ALA A 43 -8.20 10.22 15.69
CA ALA A 43 -7.56 10.26 14.39
C ALA A 43 -8.55 10.66 13.30
N ARG A 44 -9.81 10.18 13.35
CA ARG A 44 -10.87 10.64 12.44
C ARG A 44 -11.12 12.13 12.50
N HIS A 45 -11.05 12.72 13.68
CA HIS A 45 -11.32 14.14 13.88
C HIS A 45 -10.11 15.04 13.60
N SER A 46 -8.90 14.53 13.83
CA SER A 46 -7.68 15.36 13.81
C SER A 46 -6.84 15.17 12.55
N LEU A 47 -6.87 13.98 11.95
CA LEU A 47 -6.06 13.63 10.79
C LEU A 47 -6.85 13.80 9.49
N ASN A 48 -6.11 14.07 8.42
CA ASN A 48 -6.64 14.20 7.09
C ASN A 48 -7.31 12.89 6.63
N GLN A 49 -8.60 12.94 6.30
CA GLN A 49 -9.31 11.81 5.68
C GLN A 49 -9.33 11.89 4.14
N ARG A 50 -8.94 13.03 3.56
CA ARG A 50 -8.90 13.28 2.12
C ARG A 50 -7.46 13.25 1.64
N ASN A 51 -6.96 12.06 1.33
CA ASN A 51 -5.56 11.81 1.03
C ASN A 51 -5.28 11.82 -0.49
N LEU A 52 -5.77 12.85 -1.19
CA LEU A 52 -5.69 12.95 -2.65
C LEU A 52 -4.28 12.64 -3.17
N GLY A 53 -4.22 11.82 -4.21
CA GLY A 53 -2.96 11.36 -4.78
C GLY A 53 -3.12 10.65 -6.12
N LEU A 54 -1.99 10.43 -6.76
CA LEU A 54 -1.87 9.75 -8.04
C LEU A 54 -0.68 8.79 -7.98
N GLY A 55 -0.80 7.66 -8.67
CA GLY A 55 0.27 6.68 -8.76
C GLY A 55 0.16 5.83 -10.01
N VAL A 56 1.13 4.96 -10.18
CA VAL A 56 1.17 3.95 -11.23
C VAL A 56 1.50 2.61 -10.60
N THR A 57 0.88 1.55 -11.11
CA THR A 57 1.19 0.18 -10.74
C THR A 57 1.60 -0.62 -11.98
N ALA A 58 2.75 -1.27 -11.90
CA ALA A 58 3.22 -2.26 -12.87
C ALA A 58 2.93 -3.66 -12.34
N GLN A 59 2.08 -4.42 -13.03
CA GLN A 59 1.74 -5.80 -12.68
C GLN A 59 2.55 -6.78 -13.53
N PHE A 60 3.39 -7.58 -12.89
CA PHE A 60 4.31 -8.50 -13.59
C PHE A 60 3.71 -9.89 -13.82
N ASN A 61 2.88 -10.35 -12.89
CA ASN A 61 2.13 -11.60 -12.99
C ASN A 61 0.86 -11.48 -12.14
N ARG A 62 0.06 -12.54 -12.01
CA ARG A 62 -1.19 -12.49 -11.24
C ARG A 62 -1.01 -12.03 -9.78
N ASN A 63 0.14 -12.31 -9.15
CA ASN A 63 0.33 -12.13 -7.71
C ASN A 63 1.21 -10.92 -7.37
N TRP A 64 2.12 -10.53 -8.26
CA TRP A 64 3.16 -9.53 -7.98
C TRP A 64 2.99 -8.27 -8.83
N SER A 65 3.03 -7.13 -8.14
CA SER A 65 3.10 -5.80 -8.75
C SER A 65 3.97 -4.86 -7.94
N ILE A 66 4.45 -3.80 -8.57
CA ILE A 66 5.11 -2.68 -7.89
C ILE A 66 4.28 -1.42 -8.14
N SER A 67 4.10 -0.60 -7.12
CA SER A 67 3.37 0.67 -7.20
C SER A 67 4.26 1.81 -6.75
N ALA A 68 4.16 2.96 -7.42
CA ALA A 68 4.80 4.19 -6.98
C ALA A 68 3.89 5.38 -7.24
N GLY A 69 4.00 6.42 -6.41
CA GLY A 69 3.12 7.57 -6.54
C GLY A 69 3.34 8.64 -5.50
N TRP A 70 2.43 9.61 -5.52
CA TRP A 70 2.39 10.74 -4.60
C TRP A 70 0.99 10.90 -4.02
N TYR A 71 0.90 11.32 -2.77
CA TYR A 71 -0.37 11.63 -2.13
C TYR A 71 -0.22 12.64 -1.00
N ARG A 72 -1.35 13.18 -0.54
CA ARG A 72 -1.41 14.02 0.66
C ARG A 72 -1.68 13.17 1.91
N ASN A 73 -0.71 13.06 2.80
CA ASN A 73 -0.80 12.16 3.95
C ASN A 73 -1.74 12.63 5.08
N SER A 74 -1.85 11.83 6.15
CA SER A 74 -2.69 12.10 7.33
C SER A 74 -2.37 13.42 8.03
N TYR A 75 -1.13 13.90 7.93
CA TYR A 75 -0.66 15.19 8.45
C TYR A 75 -0.75 16.32 7.42
N ARG A 76 -1.48 16.11 6.33
CA ARG A 76 -1.73 17.06 5.24
C ARG A 76 -0.49 17.44 4.44
N ARG A 77 0.61 16.68 4.54
CA ARG A 77 1.87 16.89 3.82
C ARG A 77 1.93 16.05 2.55
N GLY A 78 2.67 16.51 1.55
CA GLY A 78 2.97 15.72 0.37
C GLY A 78 3.91 14.56 0.73
N SER A 79 3.54 13.37 0.28
CA SER A 79 4.26 12.12 0.51
C SER A 79 4.41 11.38 -0.81
N ALA A 80 5.54 10.71 -1.00
CA ALA A 80 5.80 9.85 -2.13
C ALA A 80 6.06 8.43 -1.62
N TYR A 81 5.55 7.43 -2.35
CA TYR A 81 5.69 6.03 -1.98
C TYR A 81 6.27 5.19 -3.12
N ALA A 82 6.90 4.09 -2.74
CA ALA A 82 7.28 3.00 -3.62
C ALA A 82 7.05 1.68 -2.89
N LEU A 83 6.24 0.80 -3.47
CA LEU A 83 5.68 -0.36 -2.80
C LEU A 83 5.80 -1.62 -3.66
N VAL A 84 6.14 -2.74 -3.04
CA VAL A 84 5.98 -4.08 -3.61
C VAL A 84 4.68 -4.65 -3.08
N ASN A 85 3.84 -5.16 -3.97
CA ASN A 85 2.56 -5.76 -3.62
C ASN A 85 2.57 -7.25 -3.94
N TRP A 86 2.11 -8.04 -2.99
CA TRP A 86 1.92 -9.47 -3.12
C TRP A 86 0.45 -9.82 -2.83
N THR A 87 -0.24 -10.37 -3.82
CA THR A 87 -1.66 -10.76 -3.75
C THR A 87 -1.81 -12.22 -4.13
N PRO A 88 -1.58 -13.17 -3.20
CA PRO A 88 -1.66 -14.60 -3.51
C PRO A 88 -3.10 -15.13 -3.57
N TRP A 89 -4.05 -14.45 -2.92
CA TRP A 89 -5.43 -14.91 -2.84
C TRP A 89 -6.29 -14.22 -3.89
N HIS A 90 -7.00 -15.02 -4.67
CA HIS A 90 -7.87 -14.56 -5.75
C HIS A 90 -9.19 -15.28 -5.70
N LEU A 91 -10.28 -14.52 -5.76
CA LEU A 91 -11.64 -15.03 -5.82
C LEU A 91 -12.34 -14.46 -7.04
N ALA A 92 -12.78 -15.34 -7.95
CA ALA A 92 -13.68 -14.95 -9.03
C ALA A 92 -15.09 -14.72 -8.47
N LEU A 93 -15.74 -13.65 -8.92
CA LEU A 93 -17.10 -13.29 -8.57
C LEU A 93 -18.00 -13.34 -9.82
N PRO A 94 -19.33 -13.38 -9.66
CA PRO A 94 -20.27 -13.28 -10.78
C PRO A 94 -20.04 -12.03 -11.65
N ALA A 95 -20.53 -12.10 -12.88
CA ALA A 95 -20.47 -10.99 -13.85
C ALA A 95 -19.04 -10.50 -14.18
N GLY A 96 -18.02 -11.36 -14.03
CA GLY A 96 -16.63 -11.05 -14.40
C GLY A 96 -15.84 -10.24 -13.37
N TRP A 97 -16.42 -9.97 -12.20
CA TRP A 97 -15.72 -9.32 -11.10
C TRP A 97 -14.73 -10.26 -10.44
N SER A 98 -13.72 -9.71 -9.76
CA SER A 98 -12.86 -10.50 -8.89
C SER A 98 -12.36 -9.72 -7.69
N ILE A 99 -11.95 -10.46 -6.65
CA ILE A 99 -11.27 -9.93 -5.48
C ILE A 99 -9.86 -10.52 -5.45
N ALA A 100 -8.87 -9.67 -5.12
CA ALA A 100 -7.54 -10.12 -4.76
C ALA A 100 -7.15 -9.59 -3.38
N ALA A 101 -6.50 -10.42 -2.56
CA ALA A 101 -6.05 -10.05 -1.23
C ALA A 101 -4.59 -10.44 -0.98
N GLY A 102 -3.93 -9.71 -0.08
CA GLY A 102 -2.55 -9.96 0.29
C GLY A 102 -1.94 -8.85 1.13
N ALA A 103 -0.70 -8.48 0.83
CA ALA A 103 0.05 -7.48 1.56
C ALA A 103 0.88 -6.59 0.62
N THR A 104 1.28 -5.43 1.14
CA THR A 104 2.19 -4.49 0.51
C THR A 104 3.25 -4.04 1.50
N ALA A 105 4.47 -3.81 1.03
CA ALA A 105 5.54 -3.23 1.82
C ALA A 105 6.46 -2.38 0.95
N GLY A 106 7.09 -1.38 1.56
CA GLY A 106 8.06 -0.55 0.85
C GLY A 106 8.39 0.73 1.60
N LEU A 107 8.55 1.80 0.85
CA LEU A 107 9.00 3.10 1.34
C LEU A 107 7.89 4.13 1.22
N ASP A 108 7.79 4.99 2.23
CA ASP A 108 6.95 6.19 2.21
C ASP A 108 7.68 7.38 2.83
N SER A 109 7.41 8.57 2.32
CA SER A 109 8.00 9.82 2.77
C SER A 109 6.99 10.70 3.52
N GLY A 110 7.42 11.86 3.98
CA GLY A 110 6.52 12.91 4.51
C GLY A 110 5.91 12.67 5.89
N TYR A 111 6.09 11.49 6.52
CA TYR A 111 5.88 11.31 7.96
C TYR A 111 7.11 11.80 8.76
N ARG A 112 7.00 11.81 10.08
CA ARG A 112 8.13 11.92 11.02
C ARG A 112 8.14 10.67 11.91
N ARG A 113 9.29 10.31 12.47
CA ARG A 113 9.42 9.12 13.34
C ARG A 113 8.53 9.14 14.59
N ASN A 114 8.17 10.33 15.09
CA ASN A 114 7.24 10.46 16.22
C ASN A 114 5.76 10.32 15.82
N GLU A 115 5.46 10.29 14.52
CA GLU A 115 4.14 10.10 13.94
C GLU A 115 3.97 8.68 13.37
N LEU A 116 5.05 8.14 12.79
CA LEU A 116 5.15 6.77 12.28
C LEU A 116 6.54 6.21 12.62
N ALA A 117 6.60 5.36 13.65
CA ALA A 117 7.86 4.84 14.18
C ALA A 117 8.71 4.07 13.15
N THR A 118 8.07 3.44 12.17
CA THR A 118 8.73 2.59 11.16
C THR A 118 9.33 3.38 10.00
N GLN A 119 9.15 4.69 9.94
CA GLN A 119 9.58 5.49 8.79
C GLN A 119 11.08 5.33 8.46
N PRO A 120 11.46 5.16 7.17
CA PRO A 120 10.64 5.27 5.96
C PRO A 120 9.88 4.01 5.56
N LEU A 121 9.94 2.95 6.36
CA LEU A 121 9.32 1.68 6.03
C LEU A 121 7.82 1.70 6.32
N VAL A 122 7.06 1.17 5.38
CA VAL A 122 5.62 0.96 5.49
C VAL A 122 5.26 -0.47 5.09
N ALA A 123 4.23 -1.00 5.72
CA ALA A 123 3.60 -2.25 5.34
C ALA A 123 2.10 -2.19 5.65
N ALA A 124 1.29 -2.84 4.83
CA ALA A 124 -0.15 -2.91 5.02
C ALA A 124 -0.73 -4.20 4.44
N ALA A 125 -1.89 -4.60 4.96
CA ALA A 125 -2.75 -5.55 4.25
C ALA A 125 -3.33 -4.87 3.00
N LEU A 126 -3.54 -5.66 1.95
CA LEU A 126 -4.02 -5.18 0.66
C LEU A 126 -5.27 -5.96 0.25
N LEU A 127 -6.31 -5.23 -0.14
CA LEU A 127 -7.52 -5.78 -0.73
C LEU A 127 -7.82 -5.01 -2.01
N ARG A 128 -8.11 -5.74 -3.09
CA ARG A 128 -8.45 -5.19 -4.40
C ARG A 128 -9.79 -5.76 -4.85
N VAL A 129 -10.67 -4.89 -5.32
CA VAL A 129 -11.89 -5.26 -6.05
C VAL A 129 -11.67 -4.88 -7.50
N ILE A 130 -11.80 -5.84 -8.39
CA ILE A 130 -11.39 -5.73 -9.79
C ILE A 130 -12.64 -5.89 -10.65
N ALA A 131 -12.91 -4.87 -11.45
CA ALA A 131 -14.02 -4.85 -12.39
C ALA A 131 -13.72 -5.73 -13.63
N PRO A 132 -14.76 -6.23 -14.32
CA PRO A 132 -14.60 -6.89 -15.61
C PRO A 132 -13.93 -5.93 -16.61
N GLN A 133 -13.06 -6.47 -17.47
CA GLN A 133 -12.57 -5.72 -18.63
C GLN A 133 -13.66 -5.73 -19.70
N GLY A 134 -14.04 -4.55 -20.19
CA GLY A 134 -15.02 -4.37 -21.27
C GLY A 134 -14.42 -4.55 -22.65
#